data_AF-A0A8J3M5G8-F1
#
_entry.id   AF-A0A8J3M5G8-F1
#
_cell.length_a   1.000
_cell.length_b   1.000
_cell.length_c   1.000
_cell.angle_alpha   90.00
_cell.angle_beta   90.00
_cell.angle_gamma   90.00
#
_symmetry.space_group_name_H-M   'P 1'
#
loop_
_entity.id
_entity.type
_entity.pdbx_description
1 polymer ?
#
loop_
_entity_poly.entity_id
_entity_poly.type
_entity_poly.pdbx_seq_one_letter_code
_entity_poly.pdbx_strand_id
1 'polypeptide(L)'
;MRRAVVAWGVVFALAFGVAAGAVLVLNATVFGAAGFVRVYLEAVARADAEGALGMPGVAVDPQLRDDLLVDDALAGITDLRDISVVAGGGGTEVVTVAWAAGDTEAESSFTVERVGSRFGLFPEWAFAVSPVAILELSVEHDARFDVNGVAAESGVAAADPVGYAVLVPGVYRVDHTSTYLEARAVDVVADSASVFDATLDVQPADALLEQITIEVEARLAECATQDVLFPTACPLGRAIPNRVVSTPEWSIVEYPELTVEPGVEFGTWLVAAVDGVAHLTVDVQSLFDGSVSTLDEDVPFAATYLVTIEADDATLRIQPLL
;
A
#
# COMPACT_ATOMS: atom_id res chain seq x y z
N MET A 1 13.17 -79.62 2.97
CA MET A 1 13.09 -78.57 4.00
C MET A 1 14.19 -77.51 3.86
N ARG A 2 15.50 -77.83 3.93
CA ARG A 2 16.58 -76.81 3.85
C ARG A 2 16.57 -75.92 2.59
N ARG A 3 16.32 -76.47 1.39
CA ARG A 3 16.29 -75.67 0.14
C ARG A 3 15.14 -74.66 0.06
N ALA A 4 13.98 -75.00 0.63
CA ALA A 4 12.83 -74.11 0.69
C ALA A 4 13.08 -72.96 1.68
N VAL A 5 13.69 -73.24 2.84
CA VAL A 5 14.08 -72.20 3.80
C VAL A 5 15.12 -71.25 3.21
N VAL A 6 16.11 -71.76 2.48
CA VAL A 6 17.09 -70.92 1.78
C VAL A 6 16.43 -70.09 0.67
N ALA A 7 15.54 -70.68 -0.13
CA ALA A 7 14.83 -69.95 -1.19
C ALA A 7 13.93 -68.83 -0.62
N TRP A 8 13.15 -69.12 0.43
CA TRP A 8 12.35 -68.11 1.12
C TRP A 8 13.21 -67.05 1.81
N GLY A 9 14.37 -67.42 2.36
CA GLY A 9 15.34 -66.49 2.93
C GLY A 9 15.90 -65.52 1.88
N VAL A 10 16.24 -66.02 0.68
CA VAL A 10 16.71 -65.18 -0.44
C VAL A 10 15.60 -64.24 -0.92
N VAL A 11 14.37 -64.75 -1.06
CA VAL A 11 13.21 -63.92 -1.45
C VAL A 11 12.95 -62.82 -0.41
N PHE A 12 13.00 -63.15 0.88
CA PHE A 12 12.82 -62.17 1.96
C PHE A 12 13.94 -61.13 1.97
N ALA A 13 15.20 -61.54 1.82
CA ALA A 13 16.33 -60.62 1.76
C ALA A 13 16.24 -59.67 0.56
N LEU A 14 15.80 -60.17 -0.60
CA LEU A 14 15.62 -59.36 -1.80
C LEU A 14 14.45 -58.37 -1.63
N ALA A 15 13.33 -58.83 -1.08
CA ALA A 15 12.18 -57.95 -0.77
C ALA A 15 12.57 -56.86 0.25
N PHE A 16 13.33 -57.20 1.28
CA PHE A 16 13.84 -56.24 2.25
C PHE A 16 14.81 -55.23 1.63
N GLY A 17 15.71 -55.68 0.75
CA GLY A 17 16.61 -54.81 0.01
C GLY A 17 15.87 -53.80 -0.88
N VAL A 18 14.82 -54.24 -1.59
CA VAL A 18 13.95 -53.35 -2.37
C VAL A 18 13.23 -52.35 -1.48
N ALA A 19 12.67 -52.79 -0.34
CA ALA A 19 11.99 -51.91 0.60
C ALA A 19 12.94 -50.87 1.21
N ALA A 20 14.13 -51.28 1.64
CA ALA A 20 15.15 -50.36 2.17
C ALA A 20 15.63 -49.37 1.11
N GLY A 21 15.84 -49.82 -0.13
CA GLY A 21 16.15 -48.96 -1.26
C GLY A 21 15.04 -47.95 -1.55
N ALA A 22 13.78 -48.37 -1.51
CA ALA A 22 12.64 -47.48 -1.69
C ALA A 22 12.57 -46.42 -0.58
N VAL A 23 12.81 -46.78 0.69
CA VAL A 23 12.86 -45.82 1.80
C VAL A 23 13.99 -44.80 1.60
N LEU A 24 15.18 -45.23 1.17
CA LEU A 24 16.29 -44.31 0.90
C LEU A 24 15.97 -43.33 -0.24
N VAL A 25 15.38 -43.83 -1.34
CA VAL A 25 14.97 -42.97 -2.46
C VAL A 25 13.90 -41.98 -2.01
N LEU A 26 12.87 -42.45 -1.31
CA LEU A 26 11.80 -41.60 -0.81
C LEU A 26 12.31 -40.53 0.17
N ASN A 27 13.25 -40.87 1.05
CA ASN A 27 13.90 -39.89 1.94
C ASN A 27 14.75 -38.88 1.20
N ALA A 28 15.38 -39.26 0.09
CA ALA A 28 16.17 -38.35 -0.72
C ALA A 28 15.30 -37.41 -1.58
N THR A 29 14.10 -37.83 -1.99
CA THR A 29 13.29 -37.07 -2.96
C THR A 29 12.03 -36.43 -2.37
N VAL A 30 11.27 -37.15 -1.53
CA VAL A 30 9.95 -36.73 -1.05
C VAL A 30 9.99 -36.28 0.41
N PHE A 31 10.62 -37.08 1.27
CA PHE A 31 10.65 -36.83 2.71
C PHE A 31 11.92 -36.09 3.16
N GLY A 32 12.77 -35.65 2.23
CA GLY A 32 13.96 -34.83 2.53
C GLY A 32 13.63 -33.35 2.70
N ALA A 33 14.62 -32.55 3.12
CA ALA A 33 14.46 -31.10 3.30
C ALA A 33 13.91 -30.39 2.05
N ALA A 34 14.44 -30.68 0.87
CA ALA A 34 13.95 -30.12 -0.39
C ALA A 34 12.48 -30.49 -0.67
N GLY A 35 12.05 -31.70 -0.31
CA GLY A 35 10.65 -32.11 -0.47
C GLY A 35 9.71 -31.33 0.43
N PHE A 36 10.11 -31.11 1.69
CA PHE A 36 9.38 -30.28 2.64
C PHE A 36 9.25 -28.82 2.17
N VAL A 37 10.36 -28.19 1.76
CA VAL A 37 10.36 -26.81 1.25
C VAL A 37 9.55 -26.69 -0.04
N ARG A 38 9.59 -27.70 -0.92
CA ARG A 38 8.77 -27.72 -2.13
C ARG A 38 7.27 -27.67 -1.83
N VAL A 39 6.79 -28.40 -0.82
CA VAL A 39 5.37 -28.36 -0.42
C VAL A 39 4.96 -26.95 0.01
N TYR A 40 5.83 -26.27 0.77
CA TYR A 40 5.61 -24.88 1.15
C TYR A 40 5.57 -23.95 -0.07
N LEU A 41 6.55 -24.06 -0.96
CA LEU A 41 6.61 -23.24 -2.18
C LEU A 41 5.42 -23.49 -3.12
N GLU A 42 4.91 -24.73 -3.16
CA GLU A 42 3.70 -25.06 -3.91
C GLU A 42 2.43 -24.46 -3.31
N ALA A 43 2.39 -24.19 -2.00
CA ALA A 43 1.32 -23.41 -1.37
C ALA A 43 1.43 -21.93 -1.78
N VAL A 44 2.62 -21.34 -1.64
CA VAL A 44 2.88 -19.94 -2.05
C VAL A 44 2.60 -19.73 -3.55
N ALA A 45 3.03 -20.64 -4.42
CA ALA A 45 2.79 -20.58 -5.86
C ALA A 45 1.30 -20.65 -6.24
N ARG A 46 0.47 -21.27 -5.40
CA ARG A 46 -0.99 -21.34 -5.59
C ARG A 46 -1.74 -20.22 -4.85
N ALA A 47 -1.02 -19.27 -4.27
CA ALA A 47 -1.59 -18.23 -3.39
C ALA A 47 -2.42 -18.83 -2.24
N ASP A 48 -1.94 -19.93 -1.66
CA ASP A 48 -2.59 -20.65 -0.55
C ASP A 48 -1.91 -20.23 0.77
N ALA A 49 -2.30 -19.07 1.30
CA ALA A 49 -1.68 -18.46 2.47
C ALA A 49 -1.90 -19.33 3.72
N GLU A 50 -3.13 -19.85 3.92
CA GLU A 50 -3.45 -20.74 5.04
C GLU A 50 -2.59 -22.02 4.98
N GLY A 51 -2.45 -22.63 3.80
CA GLY A 51 -1.60 -23.80 3.60
C GLY A 51 -0.13 -23.53 3.89
N ALA A 52 0.39 -22.37 3.47
CA ALA A 52 1.76 -21.96 3.74
C ALA A 52 2.00 -21.70 5.24
N LEU A 53 1.09 -20.98 5.90
CA LEU A 53 1.15 -20.66 7.34
C LEU A 53 0.98 -21.90 8.23
N GLY A 54 0.25 -22.91 7.75
CA GLY A 54 0.08 -24.17 8.45
C GLY A 54 1.31 -25.08 8.44
N MET A 55 2.36 -24.74 7.68
CA MET A 55 3.57 -25.55 7.60
C MET A 55 4.36 -25.55 8.93
N PRO A 56 4.89 -26.71 9.35
CA PRO A 56 5.67 -26.80 10.59
C PRO A 56 6.84 -25.80 10.64
N GLY A 57 6.90 -25.01 11.72
CA GLY A 57 7.95 -24.01 11.95
C GLY A 57 7.70 -22.65 11.29
N VAL A 58 6.59 -22.49 10.54
CA VAL A 58 6.12 -21.16 10.14
C VAL A 58 5.49 -20.49 11.34
N ALA A 59 6.00 -19.31 11.69
CA ALA A 59 5.57 -18.51 12.81
C ALA A 59 5.53 -17.03 12.42
N VAL A 60 4.49 -16.35 12.87
CA VAL A 60 4.28 -14.91 12.67
C VAL A 60 4.47 -14.23 14.02
N ASP A 61 5.26 -13.15 14.06
CA ASP A 61 5.41 -12.35 15.26
C ASP A 61 4.08 -11.62 15.55
N PRO A 62 3.46 -11.80 16.74
CA PRO A 62 2.20 -11.16 17.08
C PRO A 62 2.27 -9.63 17.20
N GLN A 63 3.47 -9.04 17.13
CA GLN A 63 3.65 -7.58 17.08
C GLN A 63 3.47 -7.01 15.67
N LEU A 64 3.56 -7.86 14.63
CA LEU A 64 3.39 -7.46 13.24
C LEU A 64 1.92 -7.50 12.84
N ARG A 65 1.58 -6.69 11.84
CA ARG A 65 0.28 -6.74 11.18
C ARG A 65 0.21 -7.97 10.27
N ASP A 66 -0.86 -8.74 10.38
CA ASP A 66 -1.11 -9.96 9.60
C ASP A 66 -2.11 -9.74 8.45
N ASP A 67 -2.53 -8.50 8.22
CA ASP A 67 -3.50 -8.12 7.19
C ASP A 67 -3.11 -8.58 5.77
N LEU A 68 -1.80 -8.71 5.51
CA LEU A 68 -1.24 -9.13 4.23
C LEU A 68 -0.98 -10.65 4.13
N LEU A 69 -1.30 -11.42 5.18
CA LEU A 69 -1.17 -12.87 5.20
C LEU A 69 -2.45 -13.55 4.67
N VAL A 70 -2.88 -13.10 3.50
CA VAL A 70 -4.10 -13.57 2.81
C VAL A 70 -3.77 -13.98 1.37
N ASP A 71 -4.57 -14.88 0.82
CA ASP A 71 -4.37 -15.44 -0.52
C ASP A 71 -4.19 -14.36 -1.59
N ASP A 72 -5.07 -13.35 -1.60
CA ASP A 72 -5.07 -12.28 -2.61
C ASP A 72 -3.81 -11.38 -2.55
N ALA A 73 -3.14 -11.29 -1.39
CA ALA A 73 -1.92 -10.51 -1.22
C ALA A 73 -0.68 -11.26 -1.74
N LEU A 74 -0.78 -12.56 -2.02
CA LEU A 74 0.33 -13.37 -2.53
C LEU A 74 0.37 -13.32 -4.06
N ALA A 75 1.33 -12.59 -4.61
CA ALA A 75 1.68 -12.75 -6.01
C ALA A 75 2.28 -14.15 -6.21
N GLY A 76 1.52 -15.04 -6.84
CA GLY A 76 1.93 -16.43 -7.05
C GLY A 76 3.30 -16.52 -7.73
N ILE A 77 4.24 -17.20 -7.07
CA ILE A 77 5.57 -17.48 -7.63
C ILE A 77 5.48 -18.61 -8.67
N THR A 78 6.42 -18.60 -9.60
CA THR A 78 6.52 -19.49 -10.75
C THR A 78 7.96 -19.96 -10.96
N ASP A 79 8.13 -20.88 -11.91
CA ASP A 79 9.43 -21.39 -12.39
C ASP A 79 10.42 -21.79 -11.27
N LEU A 80 9.95 -22.62 -10.34
CA LEU A 80 10.79 -23.16 -9.26
C LEU A 80 11.88 -24.08 -9.84
N ARG A 81 13.13 -23.64 -9.77
CA ARG A 81 14.29 -24.30 -10.38
C ARG A 81 15.53 -24.26 -9.48
N ASP A 82 16.57 -24.97 -9.89
CA ASP A 82 17.88 -25.01 -9.23
C ASP A 82 17.84 -25.34 -7.72
N ILE A 83 16.88 -26.18 -7.32
CA ILE A 83 16.73 -26.58 -5.92
C ILE A 83 17.96 -27.36 -5.47
N SER A 84 18.69 -26.78 -4.51
CA SER A 84 19.89 -27.38 -3.92
C SER A 84 19.74 -27.50 -2.41
N VAL A 85 20.40 -28.49 -1.82
CA VAL A 85 20.40 -28.75 -0.38
C VAL A 85 21.83 -28.85 0.09
N VAL A 86 22.16 -28.06 1.10
CA VAL A 86 23.47 -28.10 1.75
C VAL A 86 23.29 -28.29 3.25
N ALA A 87 24.24 -28.99 3.87
CA ALA A 87 24.24 -29.12 5.33
C ALA A 87 24.52 -27.76 5.98
N GLY A 88 23.66 -27.36 6.92
CA GLY A 88 23.80 -26.16 7.72
C GLY A 88 24.53 -26.39 9.04
N GLY A 89 24.53 -25.36 9.89
CA GLY A 89 25.06 -25.45 11.26
C GLY A 89 24.06 -26.10 12.22
N GLY A 90 24.54 -26.79 13.24
CA GLY A 90 23.69 -27.26 14.34
C GLY A 90 22.69 -28.38 13.98
N GLY A 91 22.90 -29.10 12.88
CA GLY A 91 21.98 -30.17 12.43
C GLY A 91 20.84 -29.68 11.53
N THR A 92 20.89 -28.43 11.09
CA THR A 92 19.99 -27.87 10.07
C THR A 92 20.44 -28.22 8.66
N GLU A 93 19.52 -28.11 7.71
CA GLU A 93 19.79 -28.12 6.27
C GLU A 93 19.30 -26.80 5.66
N VAL A 94 20.05 -26.28 4.68
CA VAL A 94 19.68 -25.08 3.94
C VAL A 94 19.26 -25.51 2.53
N VAL A 95 18.03 -25.17 2.17
CA VAL A 95 17.47 -25.41 0.84
C VAL A 95 17.44 -24.09 0.08
N THR A 96 18.14 -24.02 -1.04
CA THR A 96 18.15 -22.84 -1.91
C THR A 96 17.36 -23.13 -3.18
N VAL A 97 16.53 -22.18 -3.62
CA VAL A 97 15.66 -22.32 -4.79
C VAL A 97 15.63 -21.02 -5.58
N ALA A 98 15.77 -21.13 -6.90
CA ALA A 98 15.51 -20.02 -7.81
C ALA A 98 14.03 -20.04 -8.24
N TRP A 99 13.44 -18.85 -8.36
CA TRP A 99 12.02 -18.67 -8.67
C TRP A 99 11.82 -17.38 -9.47
N ALA A 100 10.63 -17.25 -10.07
CA ALA A 100 10.21 -16.06 -10.80
C ALA A 100 8.82 -15.59 -10.37
N ALA A 101 8.57 -14.30 -10.38
CA ALA A 101 7.23 -13.73 -10.19
C ALA A 101 7.05 -12.53 -11.15
N GLY A 102 6.20 -12.70 -12.15
CA GLY A 102 6.12 -11.75 -13.26
C GLY A 102 7.47 -11.63 -13.98
N ASP A 103 8.02 -10.41 -14.02
CA ASP A 103 9.31 -10.10 -14.63
C ASP A 103 10.50 -10.19 -13.66
N THR A 104 10.25 -10.50 -12.38
CA THR A 104 11.27 -10.62 -11.34
C THR A 104 11.77 -12.05 -11.26
N GLU A 105 13.09 -12.25 -11.33
CA GLU A 105 13.76 -13.50 -10.99
C GLU A 105 14.59 -13.31 -9.72
N ALA A 106 14.48 -14.24 -8.78
CA ALA A 106 15.18 -14.18 -7.50
C ALA A 106 15.52 -15.58 -6.97
N GLU A 107 16.31 -15.63 -5.91
CA GLU A 107 16.70 -16.85 -5.22
C GLU A 107 16.42 -16.73 -3.73
N SER A 108 15.84 -17.76 -3.15
CA SER A 108 15.51 -17.81 -1.72
C SER A 108 16.16 -19.00 -1.04
N SER A 109 16.57 -18.80 0.21
CA SER A 109 17.19 -19.85 1.04
C SER A 109 16.37 -20.11 2.29
N PHE A 110 16.07 -21.37 2.55
CA PHE A 110 15.23 -21.84 3.65
C PHE A 110 16.04 -22.72 4.59
N THR A 111 16.09 -22.36 5.87
CA THR A 111 16.76 -23.17 6.88
C THR A 111 15.74 -24.06 7.58
N VAL A 112 15.93 -25.37 7.48
CA VAL A 112 15.03 -26.38 8.04
C VAL A 112 15.77 -27.32 8.99
N GLU A 113 15.05 -27.88 9.94
CA GLU A 113 15.58 -28.87 10.88
C GLU A 113 14.69 -30.10 10.96
N ARG A 114 15.33 -31.24 11.27
CA ARG A 114 14.60 -32.48 11.51
C ARG A 114 14.06 -32.48 12.94
N VAL A 115 12.74 -32.46 13.07
CA VAL A 115 12.04 -32.46 14.37
C VAL A 115 11.60 -33.85 14.82
N GLY A 116 11.64 -34.84 13.94
CA GLY A 116 11.15 -36.18 14.26
C GLY A 116 11.34 -37.21 13.16
N SER A 117 10.58 -38.29 13.27
CA SER A 117 10.49 -39.28 12.21
C SER A 117 9.16 -40.03 12.24
N ARG A 118 8.49 -40.11 11.09
CA ARG A 118 7.29 -40.90 10.90
C ARG A 118 7.63 -42.37 10.71
N PHE A 119 7.00 -43.23 11.50
CA PHE A 119 7.23 -44.69 11.52
C PHE A 119 8.70 -45.11 11.73
N GLY A 120 9.56 -44.21 12.23
CA GLY A 120 10.99 -44.45 12.40
C GLY A 120 11.79 -44.51 11.09
N LEU A 121 11.18 -44.23 9.95
CA LEU A 121 11.78 -44.38 8.62
C LEU A 121 11.88 -43.06 7.85
N PHE A 122 10.86 -42.22 7.98
CA PHE A 122 10.76 -40.98 7.20
C PHE A 122 11.04 -39.78 8.10
N PRO A 123 11.97 -38.89 7.75
CA PRO A 123 12.20 -37.64 8.50
C PRO A 123 10.90 -36.83 8.61
N GLU A 124 10.73 -36.15 9.73
CA GLU A 124 9.79 -35.03 9.85
C GLU A 124 10.60 -33.74 9.96
N TRP A 125 10.19 -32.72 9.22
CA TRP A 125 10.90 -31.44 9.09
C TRP A 125 10.03 -30.29 9.60
N ALA A 126 10.71 -29.24 10.06
CA ALA A 126 10.12 -27.93 10.29
C ALA A 126 11.08 -26.85 9.82
N PHE A 127 10.56 -25.66 9.55
CA PHE A 127 11.39 -24.47 9.39
C PHE A 127 12.08 -24.15 10.71
N ALA A 128 13.42 -24.12 10.70
CA ALA A 128 14.22 -23.67 11.82
C ALA A 128 14.25 -22.14 11.90
N VAL A 129 14.12 -21.48 10.73
CA VAL A 129 13.88 -20.05 10.57
C VAL A 129 12.57 -19.90 9.81
N SER A 130 11.59 -19.23 10.42
CA SER A 130 10.28 -18.99 9.81
C SER A 130 10.44 -18.27 8.46
N PRO A 131 9.79 -18.73 7.38
CA PRO A 131 9.80 -18.07 6.07
C PRO A 131 8.81 -16.90 6.01
N VAL A 132 8.89 -16.02 7.01
CA VAL A 132 8.10 -14.79 7.14
C VAL A 132 9.07 -13.63 7.21
N ALA A 133 8.90 -12.66 6.33
CA ALA A 133 9.62 -11.41 6.31
C ALA A 133 8.78 -10.28 6.92
N ILE A 134 9.44 -9.15 7.15
CA ILE A 134 8.81 -7.93 7.64
C ILE A 134 8.88 -6.90 6.51
N LEU A 135 7.72 -6.43 6.07
CA LEU A 135 7.60 -5.25 5.23
C LEU A 135 7.38 -4.04 6.14
N GLU A 136 8.40 -3.21 6.34
CA GLU A 136 8.29 -1.93 7.03
C GLU A 136 7.82 -0.86 6.03
N LEU A 137 6.51 -0.56 6.06
CA LEU A 137 5.87 0.34 5.11
C LEU A 137 5.56 1.70 5.77
N SER A 138 6.07 2.77 5.16
CA SER A 138 5.64 4.15 5.42
C SER A 138 4.72 4.61 4.29
N VAL A 139 3.49 5.02 4.63
CA VAL A 139 2.57 5.66 3.67
C VAL A 139 2.55 7.14 3.96
N GLU A 140 2.85 7.97 2.97
CA GLU A 140 2.88 9.42 3.07
C GLU A 140 1.57 10.04 2.55
N HIS A 141 1.12 11.12 3.20
CA HIS A 141 -0.01 11.97 2.82
C HIS A 141 -1.41 11.33 2.87
N ASP A 142 -1.51 9.99 2.86
CA ASP A 142 -2.72 9.22 3.13
C ASP A 142 -2.39 7.99 4.01
N ALA A 143 -3.42 7.29 4.50
CA ALA A 143 -3.26 6.07 5.28
C ALA A 143 -3.55 4.80 4.45
N ARG A 144 -4.24 4.95 3.32
CA ARG A 144 -4.73 3.86 2.49
C ARG A 144 -3.70 3.47 1.45
N PHE A 145 -3.64 2.17 1.21
CA PHE A 145 -2.78 1.57 0.20
C PHE A 145 -3.34 0.21 -0.20
N ASP A 146 -2.81 -0.33 -1.28
CA ASP A 146 -3.15 -1.62 -1.84
C ASP A 146 -1.86 -2.45 -1.96
N VAL A 147 -1.91 -3.73 -1.59
CA VAL A 147 -0.81 -4.66 -1.81
C VAL A 147 -1.28 -5.80 -2.70
N ASN A 148 -0.74 -5.88 -3.91
CA ASN A 148 -1.17 -6.84 -4.92
C ASN A 148 -2.70 -6.82 -5.17
N GLY A 149 -3.35 -5.66 -4.95
CA GLY A 149 -4.81 -5.48 -5.07
C GLY A 149 -5.61 -5.71 -3.79
N VAL A 150 -4.96 -6.01 -2.66
CA VAL A 150 -5.59 -6.06 -1.33
C VAL A 150 -5.51 -4.69 -0.68
N ALA A 151 -6.66 -4.02 -0.55
CA ALA A 151 -6.77 -2.74 0.13
C ALA A 151 -6.54 -2.89 1.65
N ALA A 152 -5.72 -1.99 2.20
CA ALA A 152 -5.38 -1.92 3.61
C ALA A 152 -5.18 -0.47 4.07
N GLU A 153 -5.11 -0.29 5.39
CA GLU A 153 -4.82 0.99 6.02
C GLU A 153 -3.67 0.85 7.01
N SER A 154 -2.79 1.86 7.01
CA SER A 154 -1.63 1.91 7.91
C SER A 154 -2.06 1.92 9.39
N GLY A 155 -3.20 2.55 9.67
CA GLY A 155 -3.74 2.70 11.03
C GLY A 155 -2.94 3.68 11.89
N VAL A 156 -2.00 4.41 11.29
CA VAL A 156 -1.23 5.49 11.90
C VAL A 156 -1.63 6.83 11.28
N ALA A 157 -1.47 7.93 12.03
CA ALA A 157 -1.87 9.27 11.61
C ALA A 157 -0.71 10.09 10.99
N ALA A 158 0.44 9.46 10.79
CA ALA A 158 1.65 10.04 10.22
C ALA A 158 2.44 8.96 9.49
N ALA A 159 3.46 9.34 8.70
CA ALA A 159 4.24 8.43 7.87
C ALA A 159 5.24 7.55 8.67
N ASP A 160 4.89 7.24 9.91
CA ASP A 160 5.65 6.34 10.76
C ASP A 160 5.64 4.92 10.15
N PRO A 161 6.79 4.23 10.05
CA PRO A 161 6.85 2.88 9.49
C PRO A 161 5.98 1.90 10.28
N VAL A 162 5.18 1.10 9.56
CA VAL A 162 4.38 0.02 10.12
C VAL A 162 4.89 -1.32 9.59
N GLY A 163 5.13 -2.27 10.49
CA GLY A 163 5.63 -3.61 10.15
C GLY A 163 4.50 -4.58 9.81
N TYR A 164 4.50 -5.07 8.57
CA TYR A 164 3.59 -6.10 8.07
C TYR A 164 4.32 -7.43 7.90
N ALA A 165 3.70 -8.51 8.37
CA ALA A 165 4.20 -9.86 8.12
C ALA A 165 3.85 -10.28 6.69
N VAL A 166 4.83 -10.79 5.95
CA VAL A 166 4.65 -11.26 4.58
C VAL A 166 5.38 -12.59 4.35
N LEU A 167 4.83 -13.47 3.52
CA LEU A 167 5.43 -14.79 3.23
C LEU A 167 6.62 -14.67 2.25
N VAL A 168 7.60 -15.57 2.40
CA VAL A 168 8.80 -15.64 1.55
C VAL A 168 8.83 -16.97 0.80
N PRO A 169 8.96 -17.00 -0.53
CA PRO A 169 9.25 -15.86 -1.38
C PRO A 169 7.98 -15.13 -1.81
N GLY A 170 8.11 -13.86 -2.15
CA GLY A 170 7.01 -13.10 -2.73
C GLY A 170 7.46 -11.81 -3.37
N VAL A 171 6.63 -11.28 -4.28
CA VAL A 171 6.74 -9.90 -4.75
C VAL A 171 5.49 -9.17 -4.27
N TYR A 172 5.68 -8.11 -3.50
CA TYR A 172 4.62 -7.29 -2.94
C TYR A 172 4.64 -5.94 -3.64
N ARG A 173 3.70 -5.76 -4.57
CA ARG A 173 3.48 -4.47 -5.22
C ARG A 173 2.58 -3.63 -4.31
N VAL A 174 3.14 -2.57 -3.76
CA VAL A 174 2.42 -1.59 -2.95
C VAL A 174 2.05 -0.42 -3.85
N ASP A 175 0.77 -0.11 -3.98
CA ASP A 175 0.27 1.03 -4.74
C ASP A 175 -0.96 1.65 -4.08
N HIS A 176 -1.53 2.68 -4.70
CA HIS A 176 -2.83 3.22 -4.35
C HIS A 176 -3.41 3.90 -5.58
N THR A 177 -4.68 3.66 -5.90
CA THR A 177 -5.37 4.34 -6.99
C THR A 177 -6.83 4.52 -6.65
N SER A 178 -7.29 5.77 -6.67
CA SER A 178 -8.66 6.16 -6.39
C SER A 178 -9.13 7.24 -7.37
N THR A 179 -10.33 7.80 -7.17
CA THR A 179 -10.84 8.87 -8.05
C THR A 179 -9.96 10.12 -7.97
N TYR A 180 -9.44 10.42 -6.77
CA TYR A 180 -8.77 11.68 -6.48
C TYR A 180 -7.32 11.51 -6.06
N LEU A 181 -6.89 10.29 -5.74
CA LEU A 181 -5.56 10.01 -5.26
C LEU A 181 -4.89 8.94 -6.10
N GLU A 182 -3.58 9.06 -6.28
CA GLU A 182 -2.76 8.05 -6.91
C GLU A 182 -1.40 7.98 -6.24
N ALA A 183 -0.79 6.80 -6.27
CA ALA A 183 0.58 6.61 -5.83
C ALA A 183 1.36 5.82 -6.89
N ARG A 184 2.64 6.14 -7.04
CA ARG A 184 3.52 5.32 -7.88
C ARG A 184 3.75 3.98 -7.19
N ALA A 185 3.45 2.89 -7.88
CA ALA A 185 3.69 1.55 -7.39
C ALA A 185 5.16 1.32 -6.99
N VAL A 186 5.35 0.61 -5.86
CA VAL A 186 6.63 0.18 -5.32
C VAL A 186 6.62 -1.35 -5.21
N ASP A 187 7.55 -2.00 -5.90
CA ASP A 187 7.69 -3.46 -5.85
C ASP A 187 8.73 -3.86 -4.81
N VAL A 188 8.32 -4.66 -3.82
CA VAL A 188 9.20 -5.25 -2.80
C VAL A 188 9.38 -6.73 -3.07
N VAL A 189 10.63 -7.14 -3.27
CA VAL A 189 10.99 -8.54 -3.49
C VAL A 189 11.41 -9.16 -2.15
N ALA A 190 10.51 -9.91 -1.53
CA ALA A 190 10.79 -10.65 -0.30
C ALA A 190 11.42 -12.00 -0.64
N ASP A 191 12.75 -12.01 -0.79
CA ASP A 191 13.53 -13.21 -1.15
C ASP A 191 14.09 -13.97 0.06
N SER A 192 13.99 -13.39 1.25
CA SER A 192 14.56 -13.91 2.48
C SER A 192 13.76 -13.47 3.69
N ALA A 193 13.88 -14.19 4.81
CA ALA A 193 13.21 -13.85 6.07
C ALA A 193 13.94 -12.69 6.78
N SER A 194 13.84 -11.49 6.20
CA SER A 194 14.46 -10.25 6.66
C SER A 194 13.45 -9.10 6.71
N VAL A 195 13.96 -7.91 7.04
CA VAL A 195 13.20 -6.66 6.98
C VAL A 195 13.42 -5.99 5.63
N PHE A 196 12.35 -5.48 5.03
CA PHE A 196 12.34 -4.72 3.80
C PHE A 196 11.59 -3.41 4.00
N ASP A 197 12.28 -2.30 3.76
CA ASP A 197 11.68 -0.95 3.84
C ASP A 197 10.98 -0.59 2.53
N ALA A 198 9.80 0.02 2.64
CA ALA A 198 9.09 0.62 1.52
C ALA A 198 8.45 1.95 1.93
N THR A 199 8.40 2.89 0.99
CA THR A 199 7.70 4.16 1.16
C THR A 199 6.75 4.37 0.00
N LEU A 200 5.47 4.55 0.31
CA LEU A 200 4.44 4.87 -0.67
C LEU A 200 4.06 6.35 -0.51
N ASP A 201 4.29 7.13 -1.56
CA ASP A 201 3.91 8.54 -1.60
C ASP A 201 2.60 8.71 -2.36
N VAL A 202 1.53 9.01 -1.62
CA VAL A 202 0.19 9.24 -2.18
C VAL A 202 0.06 10.71 -2.58
N GLN A 203 -0.36 10.95 -3.81
CA GLN A 203 -0.40 12.25 -4.46
C GLN A 203 -1.80 12.56 -5.02
N PRO A 204 -2.14 13.84 -5.22
CA PRO A 204 -3.34 14.26 -5.95
C PRO A 204 -3.32 13.69 -7.37
N ALA A 205 -4.41 13.03 -7.77
CA ALA A 205 -4.65 12.72 -9.17
C ALA A 205 -5.17 13.98 -9.91
N ASP A 206 -5.05 14.02 -11.24
CA ASP A 206 -5.53 15.14 -12.07
C ASP A 206 -7.01 15.47 -11.82
N ALA A 207 -7.83 14.44 -11.60
CA ALA A 207 -9.26 14.59 -11.33
C ALA A 207 -9.56 15.33 -10.02
N LEU A 208 -8.65 15.30 -9.03
CA LEU A 208 -8.79 16.07 -7.80
C LEU A 208 -8.69 17.57 -8.09
N LEU A 209 -7.67 17.99 -8.85
CA LEU A 209 -7.49 19.39 -9.21
C LEU A 209 -8.65 19.89 -10.08
N GLU A 210 -9.12 19.08 -11.03
CA GLU A 210 -10.28 19.43 -11.86
C GLU A 210 -11.54 19.66 -11.01
N GLN A 211 -11.84 18.74 -10.09
CA GLN A 211 -13.02 18.85 -9.24
C GLN A 211 -12.92 20.04 -8.26
N ILE A 212 -11.76 20.27 -7.65
CA ILE A 212 -11.54 21.43 -6.79
C ILE A 212 -11.73 22.73 -7.58
N THR A 213 -11.21 22.80 -8.80
CA THR A 213 -11.35 23.98 -9.67
C THR A 213 -12.83 24.30 -9.90
N ILE A 214 -13.63 23.31 -10.30
CA ILE A 214 -15.07 23.48 -10.55
C ILE A 214 -15.79 24.03 -9.31
N GLU A 215 -15.54 23.44 -8.14
CA GLU A 215 -16.21 23.81 -6.89
C GLU A 215 -15.78 25.20 -6.38
N VAL A 216 -14.48 25.52 -6.48
CA VAL A 216 -13.95 26.83 -6.08
C VAL A 216 -14.47 27.93 -7.00
N GLU A 217 -14.44 27.73 -8.31
CA GLU A 217 -14.97 28.71 -9.27
C GLU A 217 -16.47 28.93 -9.09
N ALA A 218 -17.25 27.87 -8.88
CA ALA A 218 -18.68 27.95 -8.60
C ALA A 218 -18.95 28.74 -7.32
N ARG A 219 -18.16 28.51 -6.26
CA ARG A 219 -18.27 29.28 -5.01
C ARG A 219 -17.91 30.75 -5.19
N LEU A 220 -16.85 31.05 -5.93
CA LEU A 220 -16.45 32.44 -6.21
C LEU A 220 -17.49 33.16 -7.06
N ALA A 221 -18.14 32.47 -8.00
CA ALA A 221 -19.28 32.99 -8.75
C ALA A 221 -20.47 33.30 -7.82
N GLU A 222 -20.79 32.42 -6.87
CA GLU A 222 -21.82 32.68 -5.85
C GLU A 222 -21.45 33.89 -4.99
N CYS A 223 -20.18 34.04 -4.60
CA CYS A 223 -19.69 35.20 -3.87
C CYS A 223 -19.94 36.52 -4.60
N ALA A 224 -19.74 36.55 -5.93
CA ALA A 224 -19.98 37.72 -6.75
C ALA A 224 -21.48 38.11 -6.87
N THR A 225 -22.41 37.21 -6.50
CA THR A 225 -23.85 37.53 -6.45
C THR A 225 -24.28 38.25 -5.17
N GLN A 226 -23.40 38.36 -4.17
CA GLN A 226 -23.75 38.99 -2.90
C GLN A 226 -23.60 40.52 -2.99
N ASP A 227 -24.70 41.22 -2.76
CA ASP A 227 -24.85 42.67 -2.84
C ASP A 227 -24.23 43.45 -1.64
N VAL A 228 -23.05 43.05 -1.18
CA VAL A 228 -22.36 43.64 -0.01
C VAL A 228 -20.86 43.83 -0.26
N LEU A 229 -20.24 44.79 0.41
CA LEU A 229 -18.80 45.06 0.26
C LEU A 229 -17.90 43.95 0.82
N PHE A 230 -18.44 43.11 1.71
CA PHE A 230 -17.75 41.97 2.32
C PHE A 230 -18.71 40.76 2.30
N PRO A 231 -18.79 40.06 1.16
CA PRO A 231 -19.60 38.86 1.04
C PRO A 231 -19.25 37.82 2.13
N THR A 232 -20.29 37.23 2.71
CA THR A 232 -20.12 36.23 3.77
C THR A 232 -19.53 34.94 3.22
N ALA A 233 -18.54 34.39 3.94
CA ALA A 233 -17.81 33.17 3.57
C ALA A 233 -17.10 33.26 2.20
N CYS A 234 -16.62 34.46 1.87
CA CYS A 234 -15.96 34.76 0.60
C CYS A 234 -14.65 35.51 0.81
N PRO A 235 -13.66 35.32 -0.07
CA PRO A 235 -12.40 36.06 -0.01
C PRO A 235 -12.50 37.49 -0.56
N LEU A 236 -13.64 37.85 -1.17
CA LEU A 236 -13.89 39.16 -1.73
C LEU A 236 -14.11 40.20 -0.63
N GLY A 237 -13.52 41.39 -0.77
CA GLY A 237 -13.72 42.45 0.19
C GLY A 237 -13.07 43.77 -0.19
N ARG A 238 -13.80 44.88 -0.04
CA ARG A 238 -13.25 46.23 -0.22
C ARG A 238 -13.73 47.19 0.85
N ALA A 239 -12.79 47.68 1.66
CA ALA A 239 -13.06 48.77 2.60
C ALA A 239 -13.13 50.10 1.85
N ILE A 240 -14.25 50.81 2.01
CA ILE A 240 -14.46 52.13 1.42
C ILE A 240 -14.62 53.15 2.56
N PRO A 241 -13.80 54.23 2.62
CA PRO A 241 -13.86 55.23 3.68
C PRO A 241 -15.05 56.20 3.53
N ASN A 242 -15.60 56.32 2.32
CA ASN A 242 -16.74 57.16 1.99
C ASN A 242 -18.08 56.44 2.23
N ARG A 243 -19.20 57.18 2.17
CA ARG A 243 -20.53 56.59 2.33
C ARG A 243 -20.93 55.86 1.06
N VAL A 244 -21.23 54.57 1.17
CA VAL A 244 -21.85 53.80 0.08
C VAL A 244 -23.29 54.27 -0.14
N VAL A 245 -23.64 54.58 -1.39
CA VAL A 245 -24.98 55.11 -1.76
C VAL A 245 -25.69 54.33 -2.85
N SER A 246 -25.05 53.33 -3.48
CA SER A 246 -25.69 52.30 -4.29
C SER A 246 -25.43 50.90 -3.74
N THR A 247 -26.09 49.90 -4.32
CA THR A 247 -25.75 48.49 -4.11
C THR A 247 -24.38 48.19 -4.72
N PRO A 248 -23.46 47.51 -4.01
CA PRO A 248 -22.22 46.99 -4.58
C PRO A 248 -22.50 45.89 -5.60
N GLU A 249 -21.87 45.97 -6.78
CA GLU A 249 -21.93 44.93 -7.81
C GLU A 249 -20.55 44.29 -7.95
N TRP A 250 -20.49 42.97 -7.81
CA TRP A 250 -19.27 42.18 -7.96
C TRP A 250 -19.31 41.35 -9.24
N SER A 251 -18.15 41.16 -9.85
CA SER A 251 -17.94 40.11 -10.86
C SER A 251 -16.51 39.56 -10.76
N ILE A 252 -16.28 38.33 -11.21
CA ILE A 252 -14.93 37.77 -11.27
C ILE A 252 -14.32 38.12 -12.62
N VAL A 253 -13.17 38.78 -12.61
CA VAL A 253 -12.39 39.12 -13.80
C VAL A 253 -11.45 37.97 -14.15
N GLU A 254 -10.75 37.47 -13.13
CA GLU A 254 -9.76 36.41 -13.25
C GLU A 254 -9.93 35.45 -12.08
N TYR A 255 -10.09 34.16 -12.39
CA TYR A 255 -10.12 33.11 -11.39
C TYR A 255 -8.71 32.81 -10.91
N PRO A 256 -8.52 32.51 -9.61
CA PRO A 256 -7.21 32.28 -9.04
C PRO A 256 -6.57 31.00 -9.58
N GLU A 257 -5.23 31.01 -9.69
CA GLU A 257 -4.48 29.78 -9.92
C GLU A 257 -4.52 28.91 -8.65
N LEU A 258 -4.78 27.61 -8.82
CA LEU A 258 -4.89 26.65 -7.73
C LEU A 258 -3.64 25.80 -7.63
N THR A 259 -3.06 25.73 -6.43
CA THR A 259 -1.97 24.81 -6.09
C THR A 259 -2.40 23.91 -4.95
N VAL A 260 -2.19 22.60 -5.09
CA VAL A 260 -2.56 21.59 -4.09
C VAL A 260 -1.28 21.08 -3.43
N GLU A 261 -1.25 21.15 -2.09
CA GLU A 261 -0.16 20.63 -1.26
C GLU A 261 -0.73 19.65 -0.22
N PRO A 262 0.05 18.65 0.23
CA PRO A 262 -0.39 17.80 1.32
C PRO A 262 -0.68 18.58 2.60
N GLY A 263 -1.77 18.21 3.27
CA GLY A 263 -2.13 18.74 4.58
C GLY A 263 -1.30 18.15 5.72
N VAL A 264 -1.53 18.66 6.93
CA VAL A 264 -0.86 18.17 8.15
C VAL A 264 -1.45 16.82 8.60
N GLU A 265 -2.74 16.61 8.34
CA GLU A 265 -3.45 15.37 8.65
C GLU A 265 -3.55 14.51 7.37
N PHE A 266 -3.45 13.19 7.52
CA PHE A 266 -3.65 12.26 6.42
C PHE A 266 -5.03 12.40 5.79
N GLY A 267 -5.07 12.28 4.46
CA GLY A 267 -6.29 12.46 3.67
C GLY A 267 -6.75 13.92 3.56
N THR A 268 -5.95 14.87 4.03
CA THR A 268 -6.22 16.31 3.89
C THR A 268 -5.23 16.97 2.93
N TRP A 269 -5.73 17.95 2.20
CA TRP A 269 -4.99 18.67 1.16
C TRP A 269 -5.22 20.17 1.34
N LEU A 270 -4.14 20.93 1.36
CA LEU A 270 -4.16 22.38 1.39
C LEU A 270 -4.21 22.90 -0.04
N VAL A 271 -5.21 23.71 -0.35
CA VAL A 271 -5.34 24.34 -1.67
C VAL A 271 -5.16 25.83 -1.50
N ALA A 272 -4.09 26.36 -2.08
CA ALA A 272 -3.91 27.80 -2.19
C ALA A 272 -4.50 28.29 -3.52
N ALA A 273 -5.33 29.32 -3.43
CA ALA A 273 -5.92 30.02 -4.55
C ALA A 273 -5.37 31.45 -4.55
N VAL A 274 -4.44 31.73 -5.45
CA VAL A 274 -3.70 32.99 -5.49
C VAL A 274 -4.01 33.78 -6.76
N ASP A 275 -3.74 35.08 -6.72
CA ASP A 275 -3.86 35.98 -7.86
C ASP A 275 -5.26 36.09 -8.49
N GLY A 276 -6.32 35.82 -7.71
CA GLY A 276 -7.70 36.05 -8.13
C GLY A 276 -8.03 37.53 -8.20
N VAL A 277 -8.85 37.93 -9.18
CA VAL A 277 -9.25 39.33 -9.37
C VAL A 277 -10.76 39.44 -9.51
N ALA A 278 -11.38 40.26 -8.65
CA ALA A 278 -12.79 40.59 -8.74
C ALA A 278 -12.98 42.07 -9.05
N HIS A 279 -13.96 42.41 -9.87
CA HIS A 279 -14.34 43.77 -10.19
C HIS A 279 -15.44 44.24 -9.25
N LEU A 280 -15.29 45.43 -8.68
CA LEU A 280 -16.30 46.08 -7.84
C LEU A 280 -16.75 47.39 -8.48
N THR A 281 -18.06 47.51 -8.70
CA THR A 281 -18.70 48.78 -9.07
C THR A 281 -19.67 49.21 -7.97
N VAL A 282 -19.53 50.44 -7.45
CA VAL A 282 -20.42 50.99 -6.43
C VAL A 282 -20.35 52.52 -6.38
N ASP A 283 -21.49 53.20 -6.25
CA ASP A 283 -21.53 54.64 -6.03
C ASP A 283 -21.20 54.99 -4.58
N VAL A 284 -20.30 55.96 -4.42
CA VAL A 284 -19.82 56.45 -3.14
C VAL A 284 -20.03 57.97 -3.03
N GLN A 285 -20.44 58.42 -1.86
CA GLN A 285 -20.55 59.83 -1.51
C GLN A 285 -19.39 60.24 -0.59
N SER A 286 -18.63 61.23 -1.05
CA SER A 286 -17.55 61.86 -0.29
C SER A 286 -18.06 62.42 1.04
N LEU A 287 -17.42 62.03 2.14
CA LEU A 287 -17.75 62.56 3.47
C LEU A 287 -17.23 64.00 3.68
N PHE A 288 -16.35 64.50 2.80
CA PHE A 288 -15.74 65.82 2.92
C PHE A 288 -16.57 66.92 2.26
N ASP A 289 -17.03 66.69 1.02
CA ASP A 289 -17.74 67.68 0.20
C ASP A 289 -19.13 67.22 -0.28
N GLY A 290 -19.53 65.99 0.04
CA GLY A 290 -20.85 65.46 -0.32
C GLY A 290 -21.01 65.09 -1.79
N SER A 291 -19.96 65.20 -2.62
CA SER A 291 -19.98 64.79 -4.03
C SER A 291 -20.20 63.28 -4.17
N VAL A 292 -20.87 62.85 -5.24
CA VAL A 292 -21.12 61.44 -5.56
C VAL A 292 -20.27 61.04 -6.77
N SER A 293 -19.61 59.90 -6.68
CA SER A 293 -18.80 59.31 -7.75
C SER A 293 -18.97 57.79 -7.77
N THR A 294 -18.83 57.17 -8.93
CA THR A 294 -18.77 55.72 -9.06
C THR A 294 -17.35 55.24 -8.76
N LEU A 295 -17.22 54.33 -7.81
CA LEU A 295 -16.04 53.51 -7.61
C LEU A 295 -16.15 52.32 -8.57
N ASP A 296 -15.11 52.11 -9.36
CA ASP A 296 -15.01 51.11 -10.42
C ASP A 296 -13.55 50.63 -10.38
N GLU A 297 -13.31 49.52 -9.68
CA GLU A 297 -11.97 49.05 -9.35
C GLU A 297 -11.86 47.52 -9.41
N ASP A 298 -10.71 47.04 -9.87
CA ASP A 298 -10.30 45.65 -9.73
C ASP A 298 -9.67 45.44 -8.34
N VAL A 299 -10.18 44.43 -7.64
CA VAL A 299 -9.84 44.06 -6.27
C VAL A 299 -9.18 42.68 -6.29
N PRO A 300 -7.86 42.59 -6.06
CA PRO A 300 -7.20 41.30 -5.95
C PRO A 300 -7.62 40.60 -4.66
N PHE A 301 -7.72 39.27 -4.72
CA PHE A 301 -8.01 38.43 -3.57
C PHE A 301 -7.17 37.15 -3.62
N ALA A 302 -7.01 36.53 -2.46
CA ALA A 302 -6.45 35.20 -2.33
C ALA A 302 -7.32 34.43 -1.33
N ALA A 303 -7.34 33.11 -1.48
CA ALA A 303 -8.05 32.23 -0.58
C ALA A 303 -7.21 30.98 -0.31
N THR A 304 -7.49 30.33 0.81
CA THR A 304 -6.94 29.02 1.10
C THR A 304 -8.09 28.11 1.48
N TYR A 305 -8.05 26.87 1.01
CA TYR A 305 -9.05 25.87 1.29
C TYR A 305 -8.39 24.64 1.88
N LEU A 306 -9.07 24.02 2.84
CA LEU A 306 -8.76 22.67 3.29
C LEU A 306 -9.71 21.73 2.54
N VAL A 307 -9.13 20.76 1.84
CA VAL A 307 -9.85 19.70 1.15
C VAL A 307 -9.66 18.41 1.93
N THR A 308 -10.77 17.72 2.19
CA THR A 308 -10.77 16.39 2.80
C THR A 308 -11.43 15.42 1.82
N ILE A 309 -10.78 14.27 1.63
CA ILE A 309 -11.34 13.16 0.86
C ILE A 309 -11.94 12.20 1.88
N GLU A 310 -13.22 11.90 1.71
CA GLU A 310 -13.92 10.98 2.61
C GLU A 310 -13.44 9.54 2.37
N ALA A 311 -13.74 8.64 3.33
CA ALA A 311 -13.30 7.25 3.30
C ALA A 311 -13.81 6.43 2.10
N ASP A 312 -14.76 6.95 1.33
CA ASP A 312 -15.29 6.31 0.13
C ASP A 312 -14.46 6.60 -1.14
N ASP A 313 -13.38 7.39 -1.04
CA ASP A 313 -12.50 7.75 -2.15
C ASP A 313 -13.18 8.46 -3.33
N ALA A 314 -14.38 8.97 -3.09
CA ALA A 314 -15.25 9.53 -4.13
C ALA A 314 -15.92 10.83 -3.70
N THR A 315 -16.08 11.04 -2.39
CA THR A 315 -16.69 12.24 -1.84
C THR A 315 -15.62 13.22 -1.36
N LEU A 316 -15.76 14.46 -1.78
CA LEU A 316 -14.82 15.54 -1.50
C LEU A 316 -15.50 16.65 -0.72
N ARG A 317 -14.82 17.17 0.30
CA ARG A 317 -15.28 18.29 1.12
C ARG A 317 -14.28 19.43 1.08
N ILE A 318 -14.72 20.60 0.63
CA ILE A 318 -13.90 21.82 0.58
C ILE A 318 -14.36 22.79 1.67
N GLN A 319 -13.43 23.21 2.53
CA GLN A 319 -13.67 24.20 3.57
C GLN A 319 -12.74 25.41 3.40
N PRO A 320 -13.26 26.64 3.31
CA PRO A 320 -12.42 27.82 3.30
C PRO A 320 -11.73 28.02 4.65
N LEU A 321 -10.44 28.34 4.60
CA LEU A 321 -9.63 28.78 5.74
C LEU A 321 -9.60 30.33 5.67
N LEU A 322 -10.52 30.96 6.40
CA LEU A 322 -10.64 32.42 6.52
C LEU A 322 -9.59 32.99 7.50
#